data_AF-A0A6V7M9L4-F1
#
_entry.id   AF-A0A6V7M9L4-F1
#
_cell.length_a   1.000
_cell.length_b   1.000
_cell.length_c   1.000
_cell.angle_alpha   90.00
_cell.angle_beta   90.00
_cell.angle_gamma   90.00
#
_symmetry.space_group_name_H-M   'P 1'
#
loop_
_entity.id
_entity.type
_entity.pdbx_description
1 polymer ?
#
loop_
_entity_poly.entity_id
_entity_poly.type
_entity_poly.pdbx_seq_one_letter_code
_entity_poly.pdbx_strand_id
1 'polypeptide(L)'
;TRYEWPSDECTEGQELREIERNKLSLDDVCYINDTMGLHRVENPSTINSAISLHLYSPPFSSCSIFNQKTGQRMTAKVTFWSKYGERRNR
;
A
#
# COMPACT_ATOMS: atom_id res chain seq x y z
N THR A 1 -1.86 -2.35 7.93
CA THR A 1 -0.90 -3.38 8.38
C THR A 1 0.46 -3.09 7.78
N ARG A 2 1.54 -3.20 8.57
CA ARG A 2 2.94 -3.04 8.15
C ARG A 2 3.62 -4.41 8.09
N TYR A 3 4.48 -4.61 7.10
CA TYR A 3 5.28 -5.81 6.91
C TYR A 3 6.75 -5.46 6.77
N GLU A 4 7.61 -6.40 7.14
CA GLU A 4 9.04 -6.31 6.87
C GLU A 4 9.32 -6.47 5.37
N TRP A 5 10.43 -5.89 4.92
CA TRP A 5 10.94 -6.20 3.59
C TRP A 5 11.35 -7.66 3.50
N PRO A 6 11.07 -8.35 2.38
CA PRO A 6 11.68 -9.64 2.14
C PRO A 6 13.21 -9.47 2.13
N SER A 7 13.92 -10.30 2.88
CA SER A 7 15.39 -10.30 2.87
C SER A 7 15.91 -10.76 1.50
N ASP A 8 17.12 -10.35 1.12
CA ASP A 8 17.75 -10.82 -0.13
C ASP A 8 18.01 -12.35 -0.12
N GLU A 9 17.99 -12.98 1.07
CA GLU A 9 18.07 -14.43 1.28
C GLU A 9 16.70 -15.13 1.21
N CYS A 10 15.60 -14.38 1.08
CA CYS A 10 14.26 -14.94 0.90
C CYS A 10 14.17 -15.57 -0.49
N THR A 11 14.30 -16.89 -0.55
CA THR A 11 13.82 -17.70 -1.66
C THR A 11 12.35 -17.37 -1.93
N GLU A 12 12.00 -17.18 -3.20
CA GLU A 12 10.60 -17.05 -3.63
C GLU A 12 9.77 -18.17 -2.97
N GLY A 13 8.80 -17.81 -2.13
CA GLY A 13 8.01 -18.77 -1.35
C GLY A 13 7.90 -18.51 0.16
N GLN A 14 8.58 -17.50 0.71
CA GLN A 14 8.39 -17.10 2.12
C GLN A 14 7.27 -16.07 2.29
N GLU A 15 6.45 -16.26 3.32
CA GLU A 15 5.36 -15.34 3.67
C GLU A 15 5.90 -14.05 4.29
N LEU A 16 5.32 -12.90 3.89
CA LEU A 16 5.69 -11.60 4.44
C LEU A 16 5.36 -11.52 5.93
N ARG A 17 6.35 -11.15 6.74
CA ARG A 17 6.20 -11.01 8.19
C ARG A 17 5.47 -9.73 8.55
N GLU A 18 4.29 -9.85 9.17
CA GLU A 18 3.54 -8.72 9.73
C GLU A 18 4.31 -8.16 10.94
N ILE A 19 4.62 -6.86 10.92
CA ILE A 19 5.27 -6.14 12.02
C ILE A 19 4.20 -5.54 12.93
N GLU A 20 3.18 -4.92 12.34
CA GLU A 20 2.23 -4.10 13.10
C GLU A 20 0.91 -3.91 12.37
N ARG A 21 -0.17 -3.77 13.12
CA ARG A 21 -1.51 -3.48 12.58
C ARG A 21 -2.18 -2.37 13.38
N ASN A 22 -2.44 -1.28 12.68
CA ASN A 22 -3.13 -0.12 13.23
C ASN A 22 -4.45 0.12 12.51
N LYS A 23 -5.44 0.59 13.27
CA LYS A 23 -6.72 1.08 12.76
C LYS A 23 -6.71 2.59 12.84
N LEU A 24 -6.93 3.25 11.70
CA LEU A 24 -7.04 4.70 11.62
C LEU A 24 -8.51 5.11 11.69
N SER A 25 -8.78 6.13 12.48
CA SER A 25 -10.08 6.78 12.63
C SER A 25 -10.17 8.02 11.75
N LEU A 26 -11.32 8.71 11.79
CA LEU A 26 -11.47 9.99 11.09
C LEU A 26 -10.42 10.99 11.57
N ASP A 27 -9.80 11.70 10.64
CA ASP A 27 -8.74 12.71 10.85
C ASP A 27 -7.40 12.21 11.43
N ASP A 28 -7.25 10.89 11.64
CA ASP A 28 -5.95 10.32 12.02
C ASP A 28 -4.93 10.45 10.89
N VAL A 29 -3.68 10.72 11.28
CA VAL A 29 -2.54 10.83 10.35
C VAL A 29 -1.60 9.66 10.52
N CYS A 30 -1.16 9.07 9.39
CA CYS A 30 -0.12 8.06 9.37
C CYS A 30 0.97 8.40 8.35
N TYR A 31 2.17 7.90 8.58
CA TYR A 31 3.33 8.09 7.70
C TYR A 31 4.00 6.76 7.37
N ILE A 32 4.49 6.64 6.13
CA ILE A 32 5.32 5.52 5.69
C ILE A 32 6.33 5.98 4.63
N ASN A 33 7.49 5.35 4.63
CA ASN A 33 8.46 5.38 3.54
C ASN A 33 9.12 4.00 3.42
N ASP A 34 9.96 3.80 2.40
CA ASP A 34 10.59 2.52 2.12
C ASP A 34 11.49 2.02 3.26
N THR A 35 12.09 2.90 4.09
CA THR A 35 12.89 2.45 5.24
C THR A 35 12.05 1.85 6.37
N MET A 36 10.74 2.13 6.40
CA MET A 36 9.82 1.66 7.44
C MET A 36 9.18 0.30 7.13
N GLY A 37 9.34 -0.21 5.91
CA GLY A 37 8.76 -1.48 5.47
C GLY A 37 7.63 -1.32 4.44
N LEU A 38 6.92 -2.42 4.20
CA LEU A 38 5.79 -2.51 3.31
C LEU A 38 4.47 -2.27 4.07
N HIS A 39 3.39 -1.95 3.38
CA HIS A 39 2.07 -1.88 4.01
C HIS A 39 0.92 -2.43 3.17
N ARG A 40 -0.14 -2.87 3.85
CA ARG A 40 -1.47 -3.11 3.30
C ARG A 40 -2.45 -2.17 3.97
N VAL A 41 -3.23 -1.46 3.16
CA VAL A 41 -4.34 -0.59 3.60
C VAL A 41 -5.64 -1.25 3.14
N GLU A 42 -6.59 -1.40 4.06
CA GLU A 42 -7.87 -2.04 3.79
C GLU A 42 -8.98 -1.33 4.56
N ASN A 43 -10.19 -1.28 3.98
CA ASN A 43 -11.39 -0.90 4.70
C ASN A 43 -12.01 -2.16 5.32
N PRO A 44 -12.02 -2.32 6.66
CA PRO A 44 -12.60 -3.49 7.30
C PRO A 44 -14.14 -3.47 7.30
N SER A 45 -14.77 -2.34 7.02
CA SER A 45 -16.23 -2.25 6.97
C SER A 45 -16.76 -2.83 5.66
N THR A 46 -17.75 -3.73 5.77
CA THR A 46 -18.51 -4.27 4.64
C THR A 46 -19.71 -3.41 4.24
N ILE A 47 -20.00 -2.35 5.01
CA ILE A 47 -21.21 -1.51 4.85
C ILE A 47 -20.80 -0.08 4.51
N ASN A 48 -19.87 0.49 5.29
CA ASN A 48 -19.53 1.90 5.17
C ASN A 48 -18.31 2.08 4.27
N SER A 49 -18.37 3.07 3.39
CA SER A 49 -17.21 3.50 2.60
C SER A 49 -16.22 4.28 3.45
N ALA A 50 -14.94 4.15 3.14
CA ALA A 50 -13.86 4.92 3.74
C ALA A 50 -13.13 5.73 2.65
N ILE A 51 -12.76 6.97 2.97
CA ILE A 51 -12.01 7.87 2.08
C ILE A 51 -10.78 8.34 2.85
N SER A 52 -9.62 8.26 2.21
CA SER A 52 -8.34 8.72 2.75
C SER A 52 -7.70 9.75 1.81
N LEU A 53 -6.97 10.69 2.39
CA LEU A 53 -6.14 11.65 1.66
C LEU A 53 -4.69 11.17 1.68
N HIS A 54 -4.07 11.07 0.50
CA HIS A 54 -2.69 10.59 0.35
C HIS A 54 -1.81 11.70 -0.24
N LEU A 55 -0.67 11.96 0.41
CA LEU A 55 0.37 12.86 -0.08
C LEU A 55 1.66 12.06 -0.28
N TYR A 56 2.21 12.14 -1.49
CA TYR A 56 3.47 11.49 -1.87
C TYR A 56 4.48 12.52 -2.33
N SER A 57 5.72 12.42 -1.85
CA SER A 57 6.83 13.33 -2.18
C SER A 57 8.17 12.57 -2.22
N PRO A 58 8.92 12.57 -3.35
CA PRO A 58 8.51 13.09 -4.65
C PRO A 58 7.34 12.29 -5.26
N PRO A 59 6.62 12.82 -6.26
CA PRO A 59 5.56 12.07 -6.92
C PRO A 59 6.13 10.85 -7.67
N PHE A 60 5.40 9.75 -7.67
CA PHE A 60 5.74 8.53 -8.42
C PHE A 60 4.55 8.02 -9.23
N SER A 61 4.83 7.26 -10.28
CA SER A 61 3.81 6.66 -11.16
C SER A 61 3.83 5.13 -11.17
N SER A 62 4.72 4.51 -10.42
CA SER A 62 4.87 3.06 -10.30
C SER A 62 5.20 2.67 -8.86
N CYS A 63 4.70 1.52 -8.43
CA CYS A 63 5.03 0.93 -7.14
C CYS A 63 5.26 -0.58 -7.29
N SER A 64 5.89 -1.18 -6.27
CA SER A 64 5.99 -2.63 -6.17
C SER A 64 4.82 -3.19 -5.37
N ILE A 65 4.18 -4.21 -5.91
CA ILE A 65 3.15 -5.01 -5.22
C ILE A 65 3.78 -6.34 -4.86
N PHE A 66 3.53 -6.80 -3.64
CA PHE A 66 4.07 -8.05 -3.12
C PHE A 66 2.95 -9.04 -2.87
N ASN A 67 3.16 -10.29 -3.27
CA ASN A 67 2.30 -11.39 -2.85
C ASN A 67 2.61 -11.72 -1.39
N GLN A 68 1.62 -11.61 -0.51
CA GLN A 68 1.81 -11.86 0.92
C GLN A 68 2.35 -13.26 1.20
N LYS A 69 1.88 -14.30 0.50
CA LYS A 69 2.23 -15.70 0.80
C LYS A 69 3.60 -16.10 0.26
N THR A 70 4.01 -15.52 -0.86
CA THR A 70 5.22 -15.96 -1.58
C THR A 70 6.35 -14.94 -1.54
N GLY A 71 6.08 -13.71 -1.08
CA GLY A 71 7.03 -12.60 -1.13
C GLY A 71 7.30 -12.07 -2.54
N GLN A 72 6.67 -12.67 -3.57
CA GLN A 72 6.94 -12.34 -4.96
C GLN A 72 6.60 -10.88 -5.25
N ARG A 73 7.58 -10.16 -5.81
CA ARG A 73 7.47 -8.74 -6.17
C ARG A 73 7.05 -8.58 -7.63
N MET A 74 6.05 -7.74 -7.87
CA MET A 74 5.67 -7.30 -9.21
C MET A 74 5.66 -5.77 -9.28
N THR A 75 6.04 -5.21 -10.43
CA THR A 75 5.93 -3.76 -10.63
C THR A 75 4.56 -3.43 -11.21
N ALA A 76 3.88 -2.45 -10.62
CA ALA A 76 2.58 -1.98 -11.08
C ALA A 76 2.64 -0.49 -11.41
N LYS A 77 1.96 -0.10 -12.50
CA LYS A 77 1.77 1.31 -12.87
C LYS A 77 0.52 1.84 -12.16
N VAL A 78 0.67 2.95 -11.45
CA VAL A 78 -0.43 3.61 -10.76
C VAL A 78 -1.20 4.48 -11.76
N THR A 79 -2.53 4.34 -11.78
CA THR A 79 -3.41 5.11 -12.67
C THR A 79 -4.41 5.91 -11.86
N PHE A 80 -4.63 7.17 -12.24
CA PHE A 80 -5.67 8.00 -11.65
C PHE A 80 -7.04 7.66 -12.20
N TRP A 81 -8.03 7.49 -11.32
CA TRP A 81 -9.45 7.36 -11.68
C TRP A 81 -10.00 8.67 -12.26
N SER A 82 -9.72 9.79 -11.59
CA SER A 82 -10.05 11.16 -12.00
C SER A 82 -8.88 12.10 -11.73
N LYS A 83 -8.85 13.26 -12.39
CA LYS A 83 -7.88 14.33 -12.12
C LYS A 83 -8.64 15.66 -12.04
N TYR A 84 -8.40 16.42 -10.97
CA TYR A 84 -9.06 17.72 -10.74
C TYR A 84 -10.60 17.67 -10.78
N GLY A 85 -11.21 16.55 -10.35
CA GLY A 85 -12.66 16.36 -10.37
C GLY A 85 -13.24 15.76 -11.67
N GLU A 86 -12.44 15.62 -12.73
CA GLU A 86 -12.90 15.09 -14.01
C GLU A 86 -12.47 13.64 -14.21
N ARG A 87 -13.41 12.79 -14.67
CA ARG A 87 -13.13 11.38 -14.99
C ARG A 87 -12.23 11.31 -16.22
N ARG A 88 -11.19 10.48 -16.16
CA ARG A 88 -10.32 10.26 -17.32
C ARG A 88 -11.03 9.35 -18.32
N ASN A 89 -11.13 9.79 -19.58
CA ASN A 89 -11.49 8.92 -20.68
C ASN A 89 -10.37 7.88 -20.85
N ARG A 90 -10.72 6.60 -20.83
CA ARG A 90 -9.79 5.50 -21.07
C ARG A 90 -9.58 5.31 -22.56
#